data_AF-A0A285IQW8-F1
#
_entry.id   AF-A0A285IQW8-F1
#
_cell.length_a   1.000
_cell.length_b   1.000
_cell.length_c   1.000
_cell.angle_alpha   90.00
_cell.angle_beta   90.00
_cell.angle_gamma   90.00
#
_symmetry.space_group_name_H-M   'P 1'
#
loop_
_entity.id
_entity.type
_entity.pdbx_description
1 polymer ?
#
loop_
_entity_poly.entity_id
_entity_poly.type
_entity_poly.pdbx_seq_one_letter_code
_entity_poly.pdbx_strand_id
1 'polypeptide(L)'
;MTSFRQQSLSESWIGFDKIQLVLERREKNVTEQRILLPNRTAMRGENVMLLRADRSPLVLNTRFQPDALLELAGGTPYPFGAFDTLTLRTIEDGFGSMSWARWTNNAGLTCVLAFRRVDKTMRTLAANANVMDILLRNCINGDEETALAPIGADAVRFATTSTAPSAAPRMLSPLAAPRP
;
A
#
# COMPACT_ATOMS: atom_id res chain seq x y z
N MET A 1 13.89 -8.20 18.12
CA MET A 1 12.82 -7.93 17.14
C MET A 1 11.93 -6.83 17.68
N THR A 2 11.71 -5.77 16.91
CA THR A 2 10.79 -4.70 17.27
C THR A 2 9.35 -5.18 17.07
N SER A 3 8.46 -4.90 18.04
CA SER A 3 7.04 -5.24 17.92
C SER A 3 6.30 -4.26 17.00
N PHE A 4 5.18 -4.72 16.42
CA PHE A 4 4.24 -3.81 15.76
C PHE A 4 3.63 -2.85 16.78
N ARG A 5 3.46 -1.59 16.35
CA ARG A 5 2.78 -0.54 17.10
C ARG A 5 1.63 -0.01 16.28
N GLN A 6 0.46 0.12 16.89
CA GLN A 6 -0.66 0.78 16.26
C GLN A 6 -0.35 2.25 15.97
N GLN A 7 -0.69 2.69 14.77
CA GLN A 7 -0.59 4.08 14.30
C GLN A 7 -1.99 4.68 14.12
N SER A 8 -2.06 5.99 13.92
CA SER A 8 -3.28 6.64 13.48
C SER A 8 -3.63 6.25 12.03
N LEU A 9 -4.91 6.31 11.66
CA LEU A 9 -5.33 6.02 10.28
C LEU A 9 -4.72 7.01 9.27
N SER A 10 -4.48 8.26 9.69
CA SER A 10 -3.83 9.30 8.91
C SER A 10 -2.36 9.04 8.61
N GLU A 11 -1.71 8.12 9.34
CA GLU A 11 -0.31 7.71 9.08
C GLU A 11 -0.20 6.55 8.09
N SER A 12 -1.33 6.08 7.55
CA SER A 12 -1.34 5.12 6.45
C SER A 12 -0.58 5.65 5.24
N TRP A 13 0.26 4.81 4.64
CA TRP A 13 0.94 5.10 3.37
C TRP A 13 0.03 4.87 2.15
N ILE A 14 -1.18 4.38 2.40
CA ILE A 14 -2.23 4.18 1.41
C ILE A 14 -3.38 5.13 1.75
N GLY A 15 -3.80 5.92 0.77
CA GLY A 15 -4.93 6.85 0.87
C GLY A 15 -6.25 6.18 0.52
N PHE A 16 -6.58 5.10 1.24
CA PHE A 16 -7.86 4.42 1.10
C PHE A 16 -8.77 4.81 2.26
N ASP A 17 -9.96 5.34 1.95
CA ASP A 17 -10.80 6.00 2.96
C ASP A 17 -11.46 5.05 3.97
N LYS A 18 -11.36 3.72 3.75
CA LYS A 18 -12.03 2.71 4.57
C LYS A 18 -11.08 1.88 5.43
N ILE A 19 -9.86 2.34 5.69
CA ILE A 19 -8.90 1.63 6.54
C ILE A 19 -9.45 1.48 7.96
N GLN A 20 -9.27 0.30 8.55
CA GLN A 20 -9.75 -0.01 9.91
C GLN A 20 -8.64 0.04 10.96
N LEU A 21 -7.42 -0.34 10.59
CA LEU A 21 -6.28 -0.37 11.50
C LEU A 21 -4.97 -0.20 10.72
N VAL A 22 -4.03 0.53 11.31
CA VAL A 22 -2.67 0.67 10.81
C VAL A 22 -1.72 0.19 11.89
N LEU A 23 -0.88 -0.79 11.57
CA LEU A 23 0.21 -1.27 12.42
C LEU A 23 1.52 -0.99 11.73
N GLU A 24 2.51 -0.49 12.47
CA GLU A 24 3.82 -0.22 11.93
C GLU A 24 4.92 -0.90 12.76
N ARG A 25 5.91 -1.45 12.08
CA ARG A 25 7.13 -2.00 12.67
C ARG A 25 8.33 -1.32 12.01
N ARG A 26 9.22 -0.76 12.84
CA ARG A 26 10.47 -0.13 12.38
C ARG A 26 11.66 -0.99 12.76
N GLU A 27 12.51 -1.23 11.77
CA GLU A 27 13.84 -1.80 11.91
C GLU A 27 14.84 -0.84 11.25
N LYS A 28 16.16 -1.14 11.35
CA LYS A 28 17.24 -0.20 11.00
C LYS A 28 17.02 0.50 9.65
N ASN A 29 16.85 -0.29 8.58
CA ASN A 29 16.65 0.23 7.22
C ASN A 29 15.27 -0.07 6.65
N VAL A 30 14.47 -0.85 7.36
CA VAL A 30 13.18 -1.36 6.89
C VAL A 30 12.09 -0.81 7.80
N THR A 31 11.06 -0.22 7.22
CA THR A 31 9.79 0.02 7.91
C THR A 31 8.73 -0.82 7.25
N GLU A 32 7.93 -1.51 8.04
CA GLU A 32 6.78 -2.25 7.57
C GLU A 32 5.50 -1.61 8.08
N GLN A 33 4.49 -1.56 7.23
CA GLN A 33 3.15 -1.15 7.59
C GLN A 33 2.17 -2.24 7.19
N ARG A 34 1.34 -2.67 8.15
CA ARG A 34 0.22 -3.59 7.94
C ARG A 34 -1.07 -2.82 8.10
N ILE A 35 -1.87 -2.78 7.05
CA ILE A 35 -3.11 -2.02 6.98
C ILE A 35 -4.26 -3.01 6.88
N LEU A 36 -5.20 -2.94 7.82
CA LEU A 36 -6.42 -3.72 7.80
C LEU A 36 -7.50 -2.99 6.99
N LEU A 37 -8.06 -3.68 6.02
CA LEU A 37 -9.15 -3.19 5.17
C LEU A 37 -10.47 -3.83 5.60
N PRO A 38 -11.64 -3.23 5.26
CA PRO A 38 -12.93 -3.81 5.61
C PRO A 38 -13.08 -5.19 4.96
N ASN A 39 -13.39 -6.19 5.76
CA ASN A 39 -13.76 -7.52 5.28
C ASN A 39 -15.25 -7.76 5.55
N ARG A 40 -16.09 -7.46 4.55
CA ARG A 40 -17.54 -7.69 4.61
C ARG A 40 -17.94 -9.02 3.95
N THR A 41 -17.07 -10.01 4.03
CA THR A 41 -17.27 -11.33 3.42
C THR A 41 -17.16 -12.42 4.47
N ALA A 42 -17.76 -13.58 4.22
CA ALA A 42 -17.58 -14.76 5.07
C ALA A 42 -16.25 -15.48 4.81
N MET A 43 -15.38 -14.94 3.94
CA MET A 43 -14.11 -15.55 3.59
C MET A 43 -13.14 -15.48 4.77
N ARG A 44 -12.60 -16.63 5.17
CA ARG A 44 -11.61 -16.73 6.25
C ARG A 44 -10.38 -15.86 5.94
N GLY A 45 -9.86 -15.21 6.98
CA GLY A 45 -8.69 -14.35 6.89
C GLY A 45 -9.05 -12.90 6.59
N GLU A 46 -8.13 -12.00 6.87
CA GLU A 46 -8.36 -10.56 6.81
C GLU A 46 -8.13 -9.97 5.42
N ASN A 47 -8.82 -8.87 5.10
CA ASN A 47 -8.38 -8.01 4.00
C ASN A 47 -7.24 -7.14 4.50
N VAL A 48 -6.08 -7.25 3.88
CA VAL A 48 -4.84 -6.68 4.41
C VAL A 48 -3.93 -6.19 3.30
N MET A 49 -3.29 -5.05 3.54
CA MET A 49 -2.09 -4.64 2.81
C MET A 49 -0.88 -4.77 3.72
N LEU A 50 0.18 -5.37 3.20
CA LEU A 50 1.50 -5.37 3.80
C LEU A 50 2.43 -4.55 2.91
N LEU A 51 3.01 -3.50 3.48
CA LEU A 51 3.94 -2.63 2.82
C LEU A 51 5.29 -2.75 3.51
N ARG A 52 6.35 -2.98 2.75
CA ARG A 52 7.72 -3.05 3.23
C ARG A 52 8.55 -2.00 2.52
N ALA A 53 8.92 -0.97 3.26
CA ALA A 53 9.67 0.18 2.78
C ALA A 53 11.14 0.05 3.19
N ASP A 54 12.05 -0.03 2.21
CA ASP A 54 13.50 -0.19 2.42
C ASP A 54 14.26 1.08 2.02
N ARG A 55 15.05 1.61 2.96
CA ARG A 55 15.85 2.83 2.82
C ARG A 55 17.29 2.56 2.40
N SER A 56 17.70 1.30 2.28
CA SER A 56 19.04 0.91 1.83
C SER A 56 19.28 1.36 0.39
N PRO A 57 20.40 2.01 0.03
CA PRO A 57 20.67 2.38 -1.35
C PRO A 57 20.88 1.15 -2.25
N LEU A 58 21.31 0.02 -1.68
CA LEU A 58 21.56 -1.22 -2.42
C LEU A 58 20.26 -1.88 -2.93
N VAL A 59 19.11 -1.58 -2.32
CA VAL A 59 17.84 -2.24 -2.65
C VAL A 59 17.34 -1.92 -4.06
N LEU A 60 17.76 -0.78 -4.64
CA LEU A 60 17.37 -0.35 -5.99
C LEU A 60 17.82 -1.34 -7.08
N ASN A 61 18.92 -2.06 -6.84
CA ASN A 61 19.47 -3.03 -7.79
C ASN A 61 18.98 -4.46 -7.51
N THR A 62 18.07 -4.65 -6.56
CA THR A 62 17.52 -5.96 -6.22
C THR A 62 16.29 -6.26 -7.05
N ARG A 63 16.05 -7.55 -7.34
CA ARG A 63 14.81 -8.00 -7.96
C ARG A 63 13.67 -7.95 -6.93
N PHE A 64 12.45 -7.69 -7.42
CA PHE A 64 11.24 -7.87 -6.62
C PHE A 64 11.02 -9.35 -6.28
N GLN A 65 10.74 -9.65 -5.00
CA GLN A 65 10.57 -10.99 -4.44
C GLN A 65 9.21 -11.11 -3.72
N PRO A 66 8.13 -11.47 -4.44
CA PRO A 66 6.80 -11.64 -3.86
C PRO A 66 6.74 -12.73 -2.76
N ASP A 67 7.57 -13.76 -2.90
CA ASP A 67 7.76 -14.85 -1.95
C ASP A 67 8.20 -14.34 -0.56
N ALA A 68 9.16 -13.41 -0.51
CA ALA A 68 9.60 -12.80 0.75
C ALA A 68 8.48 -12.01 1.44
N LEU A 69 7.60 -11.36 0.68
CA LEU A 69 6.42 -10.68 1.26
C LEU A 69 5.40 -11.68 1.81
N LEU A 70 5.22 -12.83 1.15
CA LEU A 70 4.33 -13.88 1.62
C LEU A 70 4.85 -14.51 2.91
N GLU A 71 6.15 -14.78 3.02
CA GLU A 71 6.75 -15.25 4.27
C GLU A 71 6.48 -14.30 5.43
N LEU A 72 6.62 -12.98 5.21
CA LEU A 72 6.28 -11.96 6.20
C LEU A 72 4.78 -11.94 6.54
N ALA A 73 3.91 -12.29 5.59
CA ALA A 73 2.48 -12.43 5.81
C ALA A 73 2.08 -13.75 6.50
N GLY A 74 3.03 -14.67 6.73
CA GLY A 74 2.78 -16.00 7.31
C GLY A 74 2.45 -17.08 6.27
N GLY A 75 2.84 -16.88 5.01
CA GLY A 75 2.61 -17.77 3.88
C GLY A 75 1.54 -17.28 2.92
N THR A 76 1.15 -18.12 1.96
CA THR A 76 0.09 -17.78 1.01
C THR A 76 -1.29 -17.79 1.68
N PRO A 77 -2.02 -16.67 1.67
CA PRO A 77 -3.28 -16.58 2.41
C PRO A 77 -4.40 -17.34 1.72
N TYR A 78 -5.28 -17.96 2.51
CA TYR A 78 -6.54 -18.51 2.00
C TYR A 78 -7.41 -17.42 1.32
N PRO A 79 -8.10 -17.72 0.21
CA PRO A 79 -8.34 -19.03 -0.42
C PRO A 79 -7.31 -19.46 -1.48
N PHE A 80 -6.18 -18.77 -1.58
CA PHE A 80 -5.15 -19.11 -2.56
C PHE A 80 -4.41 -20.39 -2.16
N GLY A 81 -4.03 -21.19 -3.17
CA GLY A 81 -3.15 -22.34 -3.01
C GLY A 81 -1.69 -21.93 -2.80
N ALA A 82 -0.76 -22.86 -2.97
CA ALA A 82 0.67 -22.56 -2.87
C ALA A 82 1.09 -21.54 -3.96
N PHE A 83 1.95 -20.58 -3.60
CA PHE A 83 2.30 -19.45 -4.46
C PHE A 83 2.87 -19.87 -5.83
N ASP A 84 3.73 -20.88 -5.85
CA ASP A 84 4.35 -21.47 -7.04
C ASP A 84 3.34 -22.10 -8.01
N THR A 85 2.13 -22.41 -7.54
CA THR A 85 1.04 -22.95 -8.36
C THR A 85 0.06 -21.88 -8.86
N LEU A 86 0.23 -20.62 -8.44
CA LEU A 86 -0.70 -19.55 -8.81
C LEU A 86 -0.47 -19.08 -10.25
N THR A 87 -1.56 -18.97 -11.00
CA THR A 87 -1.57 -18.26 -12.28
C THR A 87 -1.66 -16.76 -12.02
N LEU A 88 -0.54 -16.06 -12.22
CA LEU A 88 -0.49 -14.61 -12.08
C LEU A 88 -0.88 -13.91 -13.39
N ARG A 89 -1.72 -12.89 -13.26
CA ARG A 89 -1.97 -11.85 -14.26
C ARG A 89 -1.05 -10.68 -13.99
N THR A 90 -0.68 -9.93 -15.02
CA THR A 90 0.20 -8.77 -14.89
C THR A 90 -0.34 -7.61 -15.70
N ILE A 91 -0.24 -6.40 -15.14
CA ILE A 91 -0.53 -5.14 -15.80
C ILE A 91 0.57 -4.14 -15.49
N GLU A 92 0.89 -3.29 -16.45
CA GLU A 92 1.77 -2.14 -16.26
C GLU A 92 0.92 -0.88 -16.10
N ASP A 93 1.21 -0.08 -15.09
CA ASP A 93 0.60 1.25 -14.91
C ASP A 93 1.69 2.30 -14.58
N GLY A 94 1.26 3.52 -14.20
CA GLY A 94 2.19 4.63 -13.87
C GLY A 94 3.10 4.39 -12.65
N PHE A 95 2.94 3.28 -11.94
CA PHE A 95 3.73 2.82 -10.80
C PHE A 95 4.46 1.50 -11.10
N GLY A 96 4.59 1.15 -12.38
CA GLY A 96 5.25 -0.06 -12.86
C GLY A 96 4.36 -1.30 -12.82
N SER A 97 4.99 -2.47 -12.75
CA SER A 97 4.31 -3.75 -12.87
C SER A 97 3.50 -4.09 -11.61
N MET A 98 2.24 -4.46 -11.79
CA MET A 98 1.42 -5.09 -10.78
C MET A 98 1.05 -6.49 -11.25
N SER A 99 1.33 -7.50 -10.42
CA SER A 99 0.95 -8.88 -10.69
C SER A 99 0.00 -9.41 -9.63
N TRP A 100 -1.00 -10.20 -10.01
CA TRP A 100 -1.97 -10.73 -9.05
C TRP A 100 -2.53 -12.09 -9.46
N ALA A 101 -2.91 -12.87 -8.45
CA ALA A 101 -3.78 -14.02 -8.61
C ALA A 101 -5.22 -13.65 -8.27
N ARG A 102 -6.17 -14.29 -8.95
CA ARG A 102 -7.61 -14.17 -8.67
C ARG A 102 -8.18 -15.51 -8.24
N TRP A 103 -8.99 -15.47 -7.19
CA TRP A 103 -9.87 -16.57 -6.80
C TRP A 103 -11.32 -16.07 -6.79
N THR A 104 -12.28 -16.92 -7.17
CA THR A 104 -13.70 -16.63 -7.04
C THR A 104 -14.48 -17.88 -6.68
N ASN A 105 -15.59 -17.72 -5.95
CA ASN A 105 -16.57 -18.78 -5.76
C ASN A 105 -17.61 -18.88 -6.90
N ASN A 106 -17.48 -18.06 -7.95
CA ASN A 106 -18.45 -17.92 -9.04
C ASN A 106 -19.87 -17.50 -8.59
N ALA A 107 -20.02 -17.01 -7.37
CA ALA A 107 -21.27 -16.52 -6.78
C ALA A 107 -21.13 -15.07 -6.28
N GLY A 108 -20.27 -14.28 -6.96
CA GLY A 108 -20.07 -12.86 -6.69
C GLY A 108 -19.01 -12.52 -5.65
N LEU A 109 -18.35 -13.51 -5.02
CA LEU A 109 -17.19 -13.27 -4.15
C LEU A 109 -15.91 -13.39 -4.96
N THR A 110 -15.13 -12.32 -4.98
CA THR A 110 -13.83 -12.26 -5.65
C THR A 110 -12.76 -11.94 -4.62
N CYS A 111 -11.68 -12.72 -4.65
CA CYS A 111 -10.48 -12.49 -3.88
C CYS A 111 -9.31 -12.24 -4.83
N VAL A 112 -8.49 -11.24 -4.49
CA VAL A 112 -7.23 -10.97 -5.18
C VAL A 112 -6.06 -11.09 -4.21
N LEU A 113 -4.96 -11.65 -4.69
CA LEU A 113 -3.66 -11.63 -4.04
C LEU A 113 -2.69 -10.93 -4.99
N ALA A 114 -2.41 -9.67 -4.71
CA ALA A 114 -1.68 -8.78 -5.60
C ALA A 114 -0.34 -8.35 -5.01
N PHE A 115 0.61 -8.11 -5.89
CA PHE A 115 1.99 -7.79 -5.59
C PHE A 115 2.46 -6.68 -6.52
N ARG A 116 3.17 -5.70 -5.96
CA ARG A 116 3.93 -4.75 -6.76
C ARG A 116 5.09 -4.16 -5.99
N ARG A 117 6.06 -3.65 -6.73
CA ARG A 117 7.16 -2.84 -6.23
C ARG A 117 7.04 -1.43 -6.78
N VAL A 118 7.22 -0.43 -5.91
CA VAL A 118 7.36 0.98 -6.30
C VAL A 118 8.74 1.45 -5.85
N ASP A 119 9.42 2.23 -6.66
CA ASP A 119 10.70 2.85 -6.30
C ASP A 119 10.61 4.37 -6.25
N LYS A 120 11.64 4.98 -5.64
CA LYS A 120 11.72 6.44 -5.47
C LYS A 120 11.90 7.22 -6.78
N THR A 121 12.27 6.57 -7.88
CA THR A 121 12.40 7.23 -9.19
C THR A 121 11.03 7.53 -9.78
N MET A 122 10.04 6.71 -9.44
CA MET A 122 8.66 6.89 -9.86
C MET A 122 7.92 7.92 -8.99
N ARG A 123 8.10 7.89 -7.66
CA ARG A 123 7.41 8.78 -6.71
C ARG A 123 8.19 8.99 -5.41
N THR A 124 7.94 10.09 -4.71
CA THR A 124 8.38 10.25 -3.31
C THR A 124 7.72 9.17 -2.45
N LEU A 125 8.52 8.28 -1.86
CA LEU A 125 8.00 7.19 -1.03
C LEU A 125 7.91 7.59 0.45
N ALA A 126 6.93 7.01 1.15
CA ALA A 126 6.84 7.11 2.60
C ALA A 126 8.09 6.54 3.30
N ALA A 127 8.30 6.94 4.55
CA ALA A 127 9.45 6.53 5.36
C ALA A 127 10.83 6.81 4.74
N ASN A 128 10.93 7.75 3.78
CA ASN A 128 12.15 8.05 3.01
C ASN A 128 12.75 6.80 2.34
N ALA A 129 11.90 5.89 1.90
CA ALA A 129 12.33 4.64 1.30
C ALA A 129 12.84 4.84 -0.13
N ASN A 130 13.77 3.97 -0.55
CA ASN A 130 14.19 3.87 -1.93
C ASN A 130 13.27 2.95 -2.73
N VAL A 131 12.75 1.91 -2.07
CA VAL A 131 11.84 0.91 -2.65
C VAL A 131 10.75 0.59 -1.63
N MET A 132 9.55 0.34 -2.13
CA MET A 132 8.43 -0.17 -1.38
C MET A 132 7.82 -1.39 -2.07
N ASP A 133 7.87 -2.52 -1.37
CA ASP A 133 7.26 -3.77 -1.77
C ASP A 133 5.87 -3.86 -1.13
N ILE A 134 4.85 -4.16 -1.94
CA ILE A 134 3.45 -4.14 -1.52
C ILE A 134 2.82 -5.50 -1.83
N LEU A 135 2.16 -6.06 -0.82
CA LEU A 135 1.26 -7.20 -0.92
C LEU A 135 -0.15 -6.74 -0.55
N LEU A 136 -1.14 -7.10 -1.34
CA LEU A 136 -2.56 -6.95 -1.03
C LEU A 136 -3.23 -8.31 -1.06
N ARG A 137 -3.96 -8.64 0.01
CA ARG A 137 -5.02 -9.64 -0.04
C ARG A 137 -6.34 -8.93 0.20
N ASN A 138 -7.25 -9.02 -0.77
CA ASN A 138 -8.57 -8.39 -0.66
C ASN A 138 -9.66 -9.30 -1.22
N CYS A 139 -10.65 -9.60 -0.40
CA CYS A 139 -11.85 -10.35 -0.76
C CYS A 139 -13.08 -9.46 -0.60
N ILE A 140 -13.88 -9.37 -1.64
CA ILE A 140 -15.08 -8.54 -1.68
C ILE A 140 -16.20 -9.26 -2.41
N ASN A 141 -17.45 -8.88 -2.11
CA ASN A 141 -18.57 -9.20 -2.99
C ASN A 141 -18.55 -8.19 -4.14
N GLY A 142 -18.08 -8.60 -5.31
CA GLY A 142 -17.81 -7.72 -6.45
C GLY A 142 -16.82 -8.30 -7.46
N ASP A 143 -16.30 -7.44 -8.31
CA ASP A 143 -15.37 -7.78 -9.37
C ASP A 143 -13.89 -7.68 -8.95
N GLU A 144 -13.02 -8.12 -9.87
CA GLU A 144 -11.56 -8.10 -9.71
C GLU A 144 -11.01 -6.68 -9.61
N GLU A 145 -11.53 -5.74 -10.39
CA GLU A 145 -11.08 -4.34 -10.44
C GLU A 145 -11.32 -3.63 -9.10
N THR A 146 -12.52 -3.76 -8.56
CA THR A 146 -12.88 -3.21 -7.24
C THR A 146 -12.04 -3.84 -6.13
N ALA A 147 -11.69 -5.12 -6.25
CA ALA A 147 -10.83 -5.80 -5.30
C ALA A 147 -9.38 -5.28 -5.34
N LEU A 148 -8.89 -4.88 -6.52
CA LEU A 148 -7.55 -4.32 -6.74
C LEU A 148 -7.44 -2.84 -6.41
N ALA A 149 -8.55 -2.10 -6.32
CA ALA A 149 -8.55 -0.66 -6.07
C ALA A 149 -7.59 -0.20 -4.94
N PRO A 150 -7.45 -0.87 -3.78
CA PRO A 150 -6.55 -0.42 -2.71
C PRO A 150 -5.05 -0.42 -3.05
N ILE A 151 -4.60 -1.26 -3.99
CA ILE A 151 -3.18 -1.32 -4.43
C ILE A 151 -2.96 -0.57 -5.75
N GLY A 152 -4.04 -0.08 -6.36
CA GLY A 152 -4.02 0.67 -7.60
C GLY A 152 -3.40 2.06 -7.46
N ALA A 153 -3.07 2.65 -8.60
CA ALA A 153 -2.43 3.95 -8.75
C ALA A 153 -3.06 5.08 -7.91
N ASP A 154 -4.39 5.13 -7.82
CA ASP A 154 -5.11 6.22 -7.15
C ASP A 154 -5.13 6.10 -5.62
N ALA A 155 -5.05 4.87 -5.10
CA ALA A 155 -5.12 4.60 -3.67
C ALA A 155 -3.76 4.74 -3.00
N VAL A 156 -2.67 4.53 -3.75
CA VAL A 156 -1.31 4.63 -3.22
C VAL A 156 -0.91 6.10 -3.10
N ARG A 157 -1.40 6.75 -2.03
CA ARG A 157 -1.03 8.11 -1.64
C ARG A 157 0.27 8.08 -0.85
N PHE A 158 1.39 8.07 -1.53
CA PHE A 158 2.65 8.32 -0.83
C PHE A 158 2.71 9.77 -0.43
N ALA A 159 2.97 9.98 0.87
CA ALA A 159 2.99 11.26 1.54
C ALA A 159 3.47 12.36 0.59
N THR A 160 2.58 13.32 0.31
CA THR A 160 3.08 14.69 0.23
C THR A 160 3.87 14.83 1.52
N THR A 161 5.15 15.14 1.42
CA THR A 161 5.86 15.68 2.58
C THR A 161 4.91 16.71 3.16
N SER A 162 4.34 16.44 4.33
CA SER A 162 3.77 17.50 5.13
C SER A 162 5.00 18.28 5.57
N THR A 163 5.52 19.12 4.69
CA THR A 163 5.74 20.49 5.10
C THR A 163 4.45 20.82 5.83
N ALA A 164 4.54 21.00 7.15
CA ALA A 164 3.51 21.71 7.89
C ALA A 164 3.00 22.86 6.98
N PRO A 165 1.75 23.32 7.11
CA PRO A 165 1.43 24.62 6.56
C PRO A 165 2.41 25.59 7.24
N SER A 166 3.55 25.87 6.58
CA SER A 166 4.23 27.12 6.73
C SER A 166 3.11 28.07 6.44
N ALA A 167 2.62 28.71 7.49
CA ALA A 167 1.70 29.80 7.39
C ALA A 167 2.30 30.68 6.31
N ALA A 168 1.74 30.62 5.10
CA ALA A 168 2.09 31.55 4.07
C ALA A 168 1.90 32.90 4.75
N PRO A 169 2.92 33.76 4.85
CA PRO A 169 2.67 35.12 5.27
C PRO A 169 1.65 35.61 4.26
N ARG A 170 0.43 35.86 4.74
CA ARG A 170 -0.65 36.44 3.97
C ARG A 170 -0.05 37.71 3.42
N MET A 171 0.32 37.70 2.14
CA MET A 171 0.79 38.89 1.45
C MET A 171 -0.39 39.84 1.39
N LEU A 172 -0.55 40.62 2.46
CA LEU A 172 -1.33 41.84 2.48
C LEU A 172 -0.60 42.79 1.56
N SER A 173 -1.09 42.91 0.34
CA SER A 173 -0.64 43.93 -0.61
C SER A 173 -0.72 45.30 0.09
N PRO A 174 0.39 46.06 0.23
CA PRO A 174 0.42 47.31 1.01
C PRO A 174 -0.17 48.52 0.25
N LEU A 175 -1.05 48.30 -0.73
CA LEU A 175 -1.58 49.32 -1.64
C LEU A 175 -3.09 49.55 -1.53
N ALA A 176 -3.71 49.12 -0.43
CA ALA A 176 -5.06 49.58 -0.05
C ALA A 176 -4.95 50.76 0.93
N ALA A 177 -4.55 51.94 0.43
CA ALA A 177 -4.70 53.19 1.18
C ALA A 177 -6.16 53.72 1.09
N PRO A 178 -6.70 54.37 2.13
CA PRO A 178 -8.07 54.90 2.11
C PRO A 178 -8.20 56.16 1.24
N ARG A 179 -9.41 56.37 0.72
CA ARG A 179 -9.82 57.40 -0.25
C ARG A 179 -9.84 58.83 0.33
N PRO A 180 -9.67 59.89 -0.48
CA PRO A 180 -10.28 61.19 -0.23
C PRO A 180 -11.79 61.18 -0.52
#